data_AF-A0AA38Z159-F1
#
_entry.id   AF-A0AA38Z159-F1
#
_cell.length_a   1.000
_cell.length_b   1.000
_cell.length_c   1.000
_cell.angle_alpha   90.00
_cell.angle_beta   90.00
_cell.angle_gamma   90.00
#
_symmetry.space_group_name_H-M   'P 1'
#
loop_
_entity.id
_entity.type
_entity.pdbx_description
1 polymer ?
#
loop_
_entity_poly.entity_id
_entity_poly.type
_entity_poly.pdbx_seq_one_letter_code
_entity_poly.pdbx_strand_id
1 'polypeptide(L)' 'MNEAKLVSTPLGSHFKLSKEQSPKTEAKRDHMSKVPYASAIGSLMYAMVCTRPDIAHAVGVVSRFMSRPKKQH' A
#
# COMPACT_ATOMS: atom_id res chain seq x y z
N MET A 1 -27.40 9.34 11.22
CA MET A 1 -26.18 9.02 10.44
C MET A 1 -26.55 8.84 8.96
N ASN A 2 -27.09 9.86 8.30
CA ASN A 2 -27.64 9.72 6.92
C ASN A 2 -26.88 10.52 5.84
N GLU A 3 -25.77 11.19 6.19
CA GLU A 3 -25.05 12.07 5.25
C GLU A 3 -23.55 11.71 5.20
N ALA A 4 -23.22 10.42 5.08
CA ALA A 4 -21.85 10.01 4.81
C ALA A 4 -21.62 10.02 3.29
N LYS A 5 -21.04 11.09 2.74
CA LYS A 5 -20.58 11.11 1.35
C LYS A 5 -19.60 9.95 1.14
N LEU A 6 -19.89 9.09 0.17
CA LEU A 6 -18.99 8.00 -0.20
C LEU A 6 -17.67 8.61 -0.68
N VAL A 7 -16.62 8.47 0.13
CA VAL A 7 -15.28 8.90 -0.27
C VAL A 7 -14.79 7.88 -1.30
N SER A 8 -14.46 8.37 -2.50
CA SER A 8 -13.89 7.51 -3.54
C SER A 8 -12.58 6.95 -3.03
N THR A 9 -12.54 5.64 -2.81
CA THR A 9 -11.32 4.95 -2.42
C THR A 9 -10.40 4.94 -3.65
N PRO A 10 -9.18 5.49 -3.57
CA PRO A 10 -8.28 5.55 -4.71
C PRO A 10 -7.79 4.16 -5.17
N LEU A 11 -8.10 3.10 -4.41
CA LEU A 11 -7.81 1.72 -4.77
C LEU A 11 -9.00 1.13 -5.55
N GLY A 12 -8.82 0.95 -6.85
CA GLY A 12 -9.83 0.32 -7.71
C GLY A 12 -10.15 -1.11 -7.28
N SER A 13 -11.43 -1.51 -7.35
CA SER A 13 -11.92 -2.84 -6.96
C SER A 13 -11.25 -4.01 -7.70
N HIS A 14 -10.66 -3.75 -8.87
CA HIS A 14 -9.91 -4.71 -9.67
C HIS A 14 -8.46 -4.93 -9.17
N PHE A 15 -7.96 -4.07 -8.27
CA PHE A 15 -6.58 -4.14 -7.77
C PHE A 15 -6.49 -5.17 -6.63
N LYS A 16 -6.24 -6.44 -6.99
CA LYS A 16 -6.01 -7.52 -6.02
C LYS A 16 -4.52 -7.71 -5.77
N LEU A 17 -4.05 -7.23 -4.62
CA LEU A 17 -2.71 -7.54 -4.13
C LEU A 17 -2.72 -8.91 -3.42
N SER A 18 -1.97 -9.89 -3.93
CA SER A 18 -1.84 -11.22 -3.31
C SER A 18 -0.47 -11.45 -2.67
N LYS A 19 -0.46 -12.14 -1.52
CA LYS A 19 0.77 -12.62 -0.86
C LYS A 19 1.48 -13.70 -1.68
N GLU A 20 0.75 -14.47 -2.48
CA GLU A 20 1.28 -15.59 -3.29
C GLU A 20 2.23 -15.13 -4.40
N GLN A 21 2.09 -13.87 -4.83
CA GLN A 21 2.99 -13.27 -5.81
C GLN A 21 4.34 -12.85 -5.18
N SER A 22 4.65 -13.30 -3.95
CA SER A 22 5.91 -13.03 -3.22
C SER A 22 7.13 -13.13 -4.14
N PRO A 23 8.18 -12.30 -3.97
CA PRO A 23 9.39 -12.40 -4.79
C PRO A 23 9.93 -13.84 -4.73
N LYS A 24 9.77 -14.57 -5.84
CA LYS A 24 10.14 -15.99 -5.96
C LYS A 24 11.65 -16.17 -6.17
N THR A 25 12.34 -15.12 -6.59
CA THR A 25 13.77 -15.12 -6.92
C THR A 25 14.53 -14.17 -5.99
N GLU A 26 15.72 -14.57 -5.55
CA GLU A 26 16.61 -13.76 -4.71
C GLU A 26 16.93 -12.39 -5.34
N ALA A 27 17.20 -12.34 -6.65
CA ALA A 27 17.42 -11.07 -7.37
C ALA A 27 16.27 -10.05 -7.23
N LYS A 28 15.02 -10.52 -7.13
CA LYS A 28 13.87 -9.63 -6.89
C LYS A 28 13.80 -9.16 -5.44
N ARG A 29 14.25 -9.97 -4.49
CA ARG A 29 14.35 -9.58 -3.07
C ARG A 29 15.45 -8.54 -2.88
N ASP A 30 16.61 -8.76 -3.49
CA ASP A 30 17.74 -7.83 -3.44
C ASP A 30 17.45 -6.50 -4.14
N HIS A 31 16.59 -6.52 -5.16
CA HIS A 31 16.10 -5.29 -5.76
C HIS A 31 15.15 -4.55 -4.83
N MET A 32 14.21 -5.28 -4.20
CA MET A 32 13.22 -4.67 -3.31
C MET A 32 13.82 -4.20 -1.97
N SER A 33 14.92 -4.79 -1.51
CA SER A 33 15.63 -4.33 -0.31
C SER A 33 16.27 -2.95 -0.50
N LYS A 34 16.58 -2.56 -1.73
CA LYS A 34 17.08 -1.23 -2.08
C LYS A 34 15.99 -0.17 -2.15
N VAL A 35 14.72 -0.58 -2.22
CA VAL A 35 13.57 0.34 -2.26
C VAL A 35 13.20 0.69 -0.82
N PRO A 36 13.15 1.99 -0.44
CA PRO A 36 12.80 2.41 0.91
C PRO A 36 11.29 2.30 1.15
N TYR A 37 10.76 1.08 1.10
CA TYR A 37 9.32 0.80 1.18
C TYR A 37 8.71 1.27 2.51
N ALA A 38 9.42 1.07 3.62
CA ALA A 38 8.98 1.53 4.94
C ALA A 38 8.86 3.08 4.98
N SER A 39 9.81 3.79 4.38
CA SER A 39 9.76 5.25 4.29
C SER A 39 8.59 5.72 3.43
N ALA A 40 8.35 5.07 2.29
CA ALA A 40 7.20 5.37 1.43
C ALA A 40 5.85 5.16 2.17
N ILE A 41 5.72 4.07 2.93
CA ILE A 41 4.53 3.82 3.75
C ILE A 41 4.40 4.88 4.85
N GLY A 42 5.50 5.29 5.49
CA GLY A 42 5.49 6.37 6.48
C GLY A 42 5.00 7.70 5.89
N SER A 43 5.48 8.08 4.71
CA SER A 43 5.01 9.28 4.01
C SER A 43 3.52 9.20 3.64
N LEU A 44 3.06 8.02 3.19
CA LEU A 44 1.64 7.80 2.91
C LEU A 44 0.77 7.84 4.16
N MET A 45 1.25 7.30 5.28
CA MET A 45 0.57 7.41 6.58
C MET A 45 0.47 8.87 7.03
N TYR A 46 1.52 9.66 6.83
CA TYR A 46 1.48 11.09 7.11
C TYR A 46 0.45 11.82 6.24
N ALA A 47 0.46 11.57 4.92
CA ALA A 47 -0.54 12.14 4.01
C ALA A 47 -1.97 11.76 4.41
N MET A 48 -2.18 10.49 4.77
CA MET A 48 -3.45 9.94 5.26
C MET A 48 -3.97 10.70 6.49
N VAL A 49 -3.11 10.92 7.49
CA VAL A 49 -3.51 11.56 8.75
C VAL A 49 -3.69 13.06 8.59
N CYS A 50 -2.81 13.73 7.84
CA CYS A 50 -2.74 15.18 7.83
C CYS A 50 -3.60 15.86 6.76
N THR A 51 -3.80 15.22 5.59
CA THR A 51 -4.36 15.92 4.43
C THR A 51 -5.36 15.09 3.60
N ARG A 52 -5.23 13.77 3.61
CA ARG A 52 -5.93 12.86 2.68
C ARG A 52 -6.45 11.62 3.39
N PRO A 53 -7.43 11.73 4.30
CA PRO A 53 -7.98 10.56 5.00
C PRO A 53 -8.62 9.53 4.03
N ASP A 54 -8.93 9.93 2.79
CA ASP A 54 -9.44 9.08 1.72
C ASP A 54 -8.50 7.93 1.31
N ILE A 55 -7.19 8.09 1.50
CA ILE A 55 -6.22 7.05 1.13
C ILE A 55 -6.04 5.98 2.22
N ALA A 56 -6.71 6.11 3.37
CA ALA A 56 -6.46 5.25 4.53
C ALA A 56 -6.64 3.77 4.23
N HIS A 57 -7.67 3.43 3.45
CA HIS A 57 -7.91 2.06 3.02
C HIS A 57 -6.76 1.53 2.16
N ALA A 58 -6.26 2.32 1.20
CA ALA A 58 -5.16 1.92 0.33
C ALA A 58 -3.87 1.70 1.13
N VAL A 59 -3.54 2.61 2.05
CA VAL A 59 -2.37 2.48 2.93
C VAL A 59 -2.47 1.24 3.81
N GLY A 60 -3.66 0.96 4.36
CA GLY A 60 -3.93 -0.24 5.15
C GLY A 60 -3.76 -1.54 4.34
N VAL A 61 -4.14 -1.55 3.06
CA VAL A 61 -3.96 -2.73 2.19
C VAL A 61 -2.48 -2.98 1.89
N VAL A 62 -1.72 -1.92 1.57
CA VAL A 62 -0.30 -1.98 1.16
C VAL A 62 0.63 -2.27 2.36
N SER A 63 0.30 -1.78 3.56
CA SER A 63 1.09 -2.03 4.79
C SER A 63 1.18 -3.51 5.16
N ARG A 64 0.19 -4.33 4.78
CA ARG A 64 0.20 -5.80 5.00
C ARG A 64 1.35 -6.52 4.30
N PHE A 65 2.04 -5.87 3.38
CA PHE A 65 3.14 -6.43 2.61
C PHE A 65 4.52 -5.88 2.98
N MET A 66 4.65 -5.15 4.10
CA MET A 66 5.94 -4.60 4.55
C MET A 66 7.04 -5.66 4.71
N SER A 67 6.71 -6.90 5.09
CA SER A 67 7.70 -7.96 5.25
C SER A 67 8.24 -8.52 3.93
N ARG A 68 7.48 -8.39 2.83
CA ARG A 68 7.83 -8.91 1.49
C ARG A 68 7.31 -7.95 0.42
N PRO A 69 7.89 -6.74 0.32
CA PRO A 69 7.43 -5.75 -0.63
C PRO A 69 7.74 -6.19 -2.07
N LYS A 70 6.98 -5.66 -3.02
CA LYS A 70 7.12 -5.93 -4.46
C LYS A 70 6.89 -4.66 -5.24
N LYS A 71 7.29 -4.66 -6.51
CA LYS A 71 7.05 -3.55 -7.44
C LYS A 71 5.58 -3.23 -7.70
N GLN A 72 4.69 -4.23 -7.63
CA GLN A 72 3.27 -4.06 -7.87
C GLN A 72 2.49 -3.54 -6.65
N HIS A 73 3.10 -3.59 -5.46
CA HIS A 73 2.52 -3.04 -4.23
C HIS A 73 2.94 -1.58 -4.12
#